data_AF-A0A1Z4IB33-F1
#
_entry.id   AF-A0A1Z4IB33-F1
#
_cell.length_a   1.000
_cell.length_b   1.000
_cell.length_c   1.000
_cell.angle_alpha   90.00
_cell.angle_beta   90.00
_cell.angle_gamma   90.00
#
_symmetry.space_group_name_H-M   'P 1'
#
loop_
_entity.id
_entity.type
_entity.pdbx_description
1 polymer ?
#
loop_
_entity_poly.entity_id
_entity_poly.type
_entity_poly.pdbx_seq_one_letter_code
_entity_poly.pdbx_strand_id
1 'polypeptide(L)'
;MRQVLKREVDIFQIMPVVIVALFPIVGISLILFATSLTSFRCQRNNANKGSCELMTVSSPFQWKNTQTFTLNQIQEAAVSTTSSSRSSSSYHNLLITTDTGDIRISMSGYTKGGVEIQANQINQFLKQTQQKSVTIEQPDDRLGIYFIGTVFTVVPVYGCLWRYYHERRKTKQGK
;
A
#
# COMPACT_ATOMS: atom_id res chain seq x y z
N MET A 1 23.12 -44.99 24.64
CA MET A 1 23.62 -43.59 24.63
C MET A 1 23.84 -42.97 23.24
N ARG A 2 23.86 -43.70 22.12
CA ARG A 2 24.02 -43.10 20.77
C ARG A 2 22.74 -42.50 20.14
N GLN A 3 21.55 -42.88 20.60
CA GLN A 3 20.30 -42.40 19.99
C GLN A 3 19.86 -41.01 20.46
N VAL A 4 20.26 -40.58 21.66
CA VAL A 4 19.87 -39.26 22.21
C VAL A 4 20.61 -38.12 21.50
N LEU A 5 21.90 -38.30 21.21
CA LEU A 5 22.72 -37.34 20.46
C LEU A 5 22.28 -37.14 19.00
N LYS A 6 21.61 -38.14 18.39
CA LYS A 6 21.17 -38.03 16.99
C LYS A 6 19.96 -37.09 16.84
N ARG A 7 19.10 -37.00 17.86
CA ARG A 7 17.89 -36.16 17.86
C ARG A 7 18.19 -34.66 18.00
N GLU A 8 19.25 -34.30 18.73
CA GLU A 8 19.64 -32.89 18.88
C GLU A 8 20.33 -32.33 17.63
N VAL A 9 21.06 -33.18 16.89
CA VAL A 9 21.72 -32.79 15.64
C VAL A 9 20.72 -32.52 14.51
N ASP A 10 19.58 -33.23 14.49
CA ASP A 10 18.53 -33.01 13.48
C ASP A 10 17.84 -31.65 13.67
N ILE A 11 17.57 -31.23 14.91
CA ILE A 11 16.90 -29.93 15.19
C ILE A 11 17.76 -28.75 14.73
N PHE A 12 19.07 -28.80 14.96
CA PHE A 12 20.00 -27.74 14.58
C PHE A 12 20.17 -27.59 13.06
N GLN A 13 19.96 -28.68 12.29
CA GLN A 13 19.96 -28.63 10.82
C GLN A 13 18.61 -28.20 10.21
N ILE A 14 17.49 -28.46 10.87
CA ILE A 14 16.15 -28.11 10.38
C ILE A 14 15.85 -26.62 10.57
N MET A 15 16.30 -26.02 11.67
CA MET A 15 16.04 -24.61 12.01
C MET A 15 16.39 -23.60 10.88
N PRO A 16 17.58 -23.65 10.23
CA PRO A 16 17.91 -22.73 9.15
C PRO A 16 17.05 -22.93 7.88
N VAL A 17 16.60 -24.16 7.60
CA VAL A 17 15.73 -24.46 6.44
C VAL A 17 14.35 -23.84 6.65
N VAL A 18 13.80 -23.96 7.85
CA VAL A 18 12.50 -23.37 8.21
C VAL A 18 12.57 -21.84 8.15
N ILE A 19 13.63 -21.23 8.69
CA ILE A 19 13.82 -19.78 8.64
C ILE A 19 13.88 -19.30 7.19
N VAL A 20 14.66 -19.94 6.32
CA VAL A 20 14.78 -19.59 4.89
C VAL A 20 13.45 -19.75 4.15
N ALA A 21 12.63 -20.74 4.51
CA ALA A 21 11.30 -20.96 3.93
C ALA A 21 10.28 -19.88 4.33
N LEU A 22 10.47 -19.17 5.46
CA LEU A 22 9.59 -18.08 5.89
C LEU A 22 9.83 -16.77 5.11
N PHE A 23 11.05 -16.52 4.64
CA PHE A 23 11.38 -15.30 3.88
C PHE A 23 10.49 -15.08 2.64
N PRO A 24 10.26 -16.05 1.74
CA PRO A 24 9.37 -15.86 0.61
C PRO A 24 7.91 -15.66 1.04
N ILE A 25 7.46 -16.27 2.15
CA ILE A 25 6.13 -16.03 2.70
C ILE A 25 6.01 -14.57 3.14
N VAL A 26 7.02 -14.05 3.84
CA VAL A 26 7.07 -12.63 4.24
C VAL A 26 7.12 -11.72 3.02
N GLY A 27 7.98 -12.01 2.04
CA GLY A 27 8.10 -11.22 0.80
C GLY A 27 6.80 -11.15 0.01
N ILE A 28 6.11 -12.29 -0.16
CA ILE A 28 4.80 -12.36 -0.81
C ILE A 28 3.76 -11.60 0.01
N SER A 29 3.77 -11.74 1.33
CA SER A 29 2.81 -11.03 2.19
C SER A 29 2.97 -9.50 2.08
N LEU A 30 4.21 -8.98 2.03
CA LEU A 30 4.47 -7.56 1.84
C LEU A 30 3.92 -7.05 0.50
N ILE A 31 4.09 -7.83 -0.57
CA ILE A 31 3.56 -7.48 -1.90
C ILE A 31 2.03 -7.52 -1.91
N LEU A 32 1.43 -8.56 -1.32
CA LEU A 32 -0.02 -8.74 -1.29
C LEU A 32 -0.71 -7.70 -0.41
N PHE A 33 -0.11 -7.31 0.71
CA PHE A 33 -0.66 -6.32 1.63
C PHE A 33 -0.09 -4.91 1.39
N ALA A 34 0.50 -4.65 0.22
CA ALA A 34 0.90 -3.30 -0.17
C ALA A 34 -0.29 -2.34 -0.06
N THR A 35 -0.05 -1.13 0.42
CA THR A 35 -1.08 -0.13 0.78
C THR A 35 -2.12 0.11 -0.31
N SER A 36 -3.33 0.50 0.09
CA SER A 36 -4.39 0.92 -0.83
C SER A 36 -4.07 2.28 -1.44
N LEU A 37 -4.32 2.45 -2.74
CA LEU A 37 -4.21 3.72 -3.45
C LEU A 37 -5.59 4.38 -3.55
N THR A 38 -5.69 5.63 -3.14
CA THR A 38 -6.89 6.44 -3.37
C THR A 38 -6.58 7.61 -4.29
N SER A 39 -7.42 7.81 -5.30
CA SER A 39 -7.42 9.01 -6.13
C SER A 39 -8.80 9.65 -6.12
N PHE A 40 -8.81 10.97 -6.07
CA PHE A 40 -10.01 11.79 -6.12
C PHE A 40 -9.93 12.73 -7.31
N ARG A 41 -10.89 12.63 -8.23
CA ARG A 41 -10.90 13.40 -9.46
C ARG A 41 -12.23 14.08 -9.65
N CYS A 42 -12.24 15.39 -9.86
CA CYS A 42 -13.43 16.11 -10.30
C CYS A 42 -13.25 16.63 -11.72
N GLN A 43 -14.31 16.54 -12.51
CA GLN A 43 -14.43 17.13 -13.83
C GLN A 43 -15.65 18.05 -13.88
N ARG A 44 -15.43 19.27 -14.37
CA ARG A 44 -16.45 20.29 -14.56
C ARG A 44 -16.85 20.31 -16.03
N ASN A 45 -18.08 19.88 -16.32
CA ASN A 45 -18.65 19.89 -17.67
C ASN A 45 -19.27 21.26 -18.01
N ASN A 46 -19.76 21.98 -17.00
CA ASN A 46 -20.34 23.31 -17.13
C ASN A 46 -20.11 24.12 -15.85
N ALA A 47 -20.31 25.44 -15.86
CA ALA A 47 -19.91 26.33 -14.76
C ALA A 47 -20.37 25.84 -13.37
N ASN A 48 -21.55 25.23 -13.24
CA ASN A 48 -22.07 24.65 -11.98
C ASN A 48 -22.51 23.18 -12.14
N LYS A 49 -21.90 22.44 -13.08
CA LYS A 49 -22.23 21.02 -13.30
C LYS A 49 -20.96 20.23 -13.57
N GLY A 50 -20.84 19.10 -12.89
CA GLY A 50 -19.69 18.22 -13.00
C GLY A 50 -19.89 16.94 -12.21
N SER A 51 -18.93 16.03 -12.35
CA SER A 51 -18.85 14.79 -11.59
C SER A 51 -17.51 14.71 -10.88
N CYS A 52 -17.52 14.09 -9.71
CA CYS A 52 -16.34 13.75 -8.94
C CYS A 52 -16.33 12.25 -8.71
N GLU A 53 -15.16 11.65 -8.82
CA GLU A 53 -14.93 10.23 -8.67
C GLU A 53 -13.89 10.03 -7.59
N LEU A 54 -14.26 9.28 -6.56
CA LEU A 54 -13.33 8.72 -5.59
C LEU A 54 -13.04 7.29 -5.99
N MET A 55 -11.83 7.03 -6.46
CA MET A 55 -11.36 5.71 -6.82
C MET A 55 -10.42 5.19 -5.72
N THR A 56 -10.76 4.04 -5.15
CA THR A 56 -9.93 3.34 -4.17
C THR A 56 -9.54 1.98 -4.75
N VAL A 57 -8.25 1.72 -4.83
CA VAL A 57 -7.68 0.44 -5.24
C VAL A 57 -7.10 -0.25 -4.01
N SER A 58 -7.77 -1.30 -3.55
CA SER A 58 -7.36 -2.06 -2.37
C SER A 58 -6.58 -3.31 -2.76
N SER A 59 -5.48 -3.57 -2.04
CA SER A 59 -4.77 -4.85 -2.06
C SER A 59 -5.48 -5.86 -1.15
N PRO A 60 -5.40 -7.18 -1.38
CA PRO A 60 -4.50 -7.92 -2.29
C PRO A 60 -5.01 -8.16 -3.72
N PHE A 61 -6.30 -7.96 -4.01
CA PHE A 61 -6.90 -8.33 -5.30
C PHE A 61 -7.07 -7.16 -6.28
N GLN A 62 -6.44 -6.01 -6.01
CA GLN A 62 -6.60 -4.77 -6.77
C GLN A 62 -8.08 -4.41 -6.97
N TRP A 63 -8.91 -4.67 -5.96
CA TRP A 63 -10.33 -4.35 -6.02
C TRP A 63 -10.48 -2.85 -6.13
N LYS A 64 -11.04 -2.43 -7.26
CA LYS A 64 -11.34 -1.04 -7.56
C LYS A 64 -12.76 -0.74 -7.09
N ASN A 65 -12.86 0.12 -6.08
CA ASN A 65 -14.12 0.74 -5.71
C ASN A 65 -14.15 2.16 -6.27
N THR A 66 -15.19 2.51 -7.01
CA THR A 66 -15.37 3.88 -7.53
C THR A 66 -16.68 4.42 -7.01
N GLN A 67 -16.62 5.51 -6.27
CA GLN A 67 -17.78 6.25 -5.80
C GLN A 67 -17.88 7.54 -6.61
N THR A 68 -19.07 7.83 -7.13
CA THR A 68 -19.32 9.00 -7.96
C THR A 68 -20.23 9.97 -7.24
N PHE A 69 -19.85 11.24 -7.24
CA PHE A 69 -20.58 12.35 -6.65
C PHE A 69 -20.82 13.41 -7.71
N THR A 70 -21.92 14.14 -7.60
CA THR A 70 -22.09 15.34 -8.43
C THR A 70 -21.32 16.50 -7.79
N LEU A 71 -20.78 17.39 -8.63
CA LEU A 71 -19.98 18.52 -8.14
C LEU A 71 -20.73 19.38 -7.11
N ASN A 72 -22.06 19.50 -7.26
CA ASN A 72 -22.90 20.34 -6.41
C ASN A 72 -23.15 19.74 -5.02
N GLN A 73 -22.80 18.47 -4.82
CA GLN A 73 -22.88 17.80 -3.53
C GLN A 73 -21.68 18.14 -2.65
N ILE A 74 -20.57 18.57 -3.24
CA ILE A 74 -19.35 18.88 -2.50
C ILE A 74 -19.42 20.31 -1.99
N GLN A 75 -19.37 20.46 -0.68
CA GLN A 75 -19.46 21.76 -0.01
C GLN A 75 -18.07 22.34 0.24
N GLU A 76 -17.18 21.51 0.80
CA GLU A 76 -15.82 21.92 1.16
C GLU A 76 -14.89 20.72 1.30
N ALA A 77 -13.59 21.01 1.28
CA ALA A 77 -12.54 20.10 1.69
C ALA A 77 -11.75 20.69 2.86
N ALA A 78 -11.46 19.87 3.88
CA ALA A 78 -10.74 20.28 5.09
C ALA A 78 -9.71 19.22 5.50
N VAL A 79 -8.78 19.63 6.37
CA VAL A 79 -7.84 18.69 7.00
C VAL A 79 -8.48 18.14 8.27
N SER A 80 -8.67 16.82 8.33
CA SER A 80 -9.05 16.13 9.56
C SER A 80 -7.82 15.44 10.14
N THR A 81 -7.57 15.62 11.43
CA THR A 81 -6.49 14.91 12.12
C THR A 81 -7.10 13.88 13.06
N THR A 82 -6.73 12.62 12.87
CA THR A 82 -7.10 11.55 13.79
C THR A 82 -5.91 11.26 14.69
N SER A 83 -6.02 11.65 15.96
CA SER A 83 -5.09 11.25 17.01
C SER A 83 -5.58 9.94 17.62
N SER A 84 -4.71 8.93 17.65
CA SER A 84 -5.00 7.71 18.41
C SER A 84 -4.58 7.93 19.86
N SER A 85 -5.46 7.70 20.83
CA SER A 85 -5.11 7.80 22.26
C SER A 85 -4.00 6.83 22.69
N ARG A 86 -3.66 5.84 21.85
CA ARG A 86 -2.60 4.84 22.09
C ARG A 86 -1.28 5.13 21.37
N SER A 87 -1.23 6.10 20.46
CA SER A 87 -0.03 6.41 19.68
C SER A 87 0.14 7.91 19.56
N SER A 88 1.37 8.40 19.78
CA SER A 88 1.72 9.81 19.50
C SER A 88 1.64 10.16 18.00
N SER A 89 1.43 9.17 17.12
CA SER A 89 1.22 9.40 15.70
C SER A 89 -0.19 9.97 15.45
N SER A 90 -0.19 11.22 14.97
CA SER A 90 -1.37 11.84 14.37
C SER A 90 -1.42 11.47 12.88
N TYR A 91 -2.57 10.98 12.42
CA TYR A 91 -2.81 10.74 11.00
C TYR A 91 -3.57 11.91 10.42
N HIS A 92 -3.07 12.44 9.29
CA HIS A 92 -3.75 13.51 8.56
C HIS A 92 -4.59 12.90 7.45
N ASN A 93 -5.86 13.29 7.43
CA ASN A 93 -6.86 12.84 6.48
C ASN A 93 -7.41 14.05 5.74
N LEU A 94 -7.73 13.87 4.48
CA LEU A 94 -8.52 14.82 3.72
C LEU A 94 -10.00 14.52 3.97
N LEU A 95 -10.72 15.49 4.52
CA LEU A 95 -12.15 15.43 4.76
C LEU A 95 -12.86 16.17 3.62
N ILE A 96 -13.75 15.50 2.92
CA ILE A 96 -14.61 16.11 1.90
C ILE A 96 -16.03 16.10 2.44
N THR A 97 -16.58 17.28 2.71
CA THR A 97 -17.93 17.45 3.22
C THR A 97 -18.90 17.42 2.04
N THR A 98 -19.85 16.48 2.07
CA THR A 98 -20.91 16.40 1.07
C THR A 98 -22.30 16.58 1.70
N ASP A 99 -23.32 16.82 0.88
CA ASP A 99 -24.73 16.87 1.29
C ASP A 99 -25.22 15.57 1.99
N THR A 100 -24.63 14.43 1.63
CA THR A 100 -24.98 13.10 2.17
C THR A 100 -24.09 12.66 3.34
N GLY A 101 -23.07 13.45 3.67
CA GLY A 101 -22.15 13.20 4.78
C GLY A 101 -20.68 13.41 4.42
N ASP A 102 -19.81 13.14 5.40
CA ASP A 102 -18.38 13.38 5.28
C ASP A 102 -17.64 12.17 4.71
N ILE A 103 -16.79 12.41 3.71
CA ILE A 103 -15.90 11.41 3.13
C ILE A 103 -14.50 11.65 3.68
N ARG A 104 -13.90 10.63 4.30
CA ARG A 104 -12.53 10.67 4.81
C ARG A 104 -11.61 9.90 3.87
N ILE A 105 -10.63 10.60 3.33
CA ILE A 105 -9.55 10.03 2.53
C ILE A 105 -8.30 10.04 3.40
N SER A 106 -7.80 8.85 3.75
CA SER A 106 -6.51 8.72 4.42
C SER A 106 -5.43 9.30 3.52
N MET A 107 -4.53 10.14 4.04
CA MET A 107 -3.42 10.70 3.26
C MET A 107 -2.11 10.20 3.84
N SER A 108 -1.92 8.88 3.83
CA SER A 108 -0.68 8.25 4.32
C SER A 108 0.53 8.78 3.55
N GLY A 109 1.58 9.16 4.26
CA GLY A 109 2.80 9.73 3.68
C GLY A 109 2.76 11.27 3.54
N TYR A 110 1.61 11.91 3.72
CA TYR A 110 1.53 13.38 3.69
C TYR A 110 1.74 14.00 5.07
N THR A 111 2.46 15.13 5.09
CA THR A 111 2.47 16.04 6.23
C THR A 111 1.15 16.80 6.31
N LYS A 112 0.82 17.37 7.48
CA LYS A 112 -0.35 18.25 7.64
C LYS A 112 -0.43 19.31 6.53
N GLY A 113 0.68 20.01 6.26
CA GLY A 113 0.74 21.03 5.22
C GLY A 113 0.52 20.46 3.81
N GLY A 114 1.00 19.24 3.55
CA GLY A 114 0.72 18.52 2.31
C GLY A 114 -0.78 18.29 2.10
N VAL A 115 -1.49 17.82 3.14
CA VAL A 115 -2.95 17.62 3.07
C VAL A 115 -3.70 18.95 2.93
N GLU A 116 -3.24 19.99 3.61
CA GLU A 116 -3.83 21.34 3.55
C GLU A 116 -3.73 21.94 2.14
N ILE A 117 -2.62 21.72 1.44
CA ILE A 117 -2.47 22.11 0.02
C ILE A 117 -3.52 21.41 -0.84
N GLN A 118 -3.73 20.11 -0.67
CA GLN A 118 -4.73 19.35 -1.45
C GLN A 118 -6.16 19.83 -1.14
N ALA A 119 -6.49 20.07 0.14
CA ALA A 119 -7.78 20.63 0.54
C ALA A 119 -8.02 22.01 -0.08
N ASN A 120 -6.99 22.87 -0.06
CA ASN A 120 -7.05 24.19 -0.68
C ASN A 120 -7.22 24.12 -2.20
N GLN A 121 -6.58 23.16 -2.88
CA GLN A 121 -6.78 22.94 -4.32
C GLN A 121 -8.23 22.57 -4.65
N ILE A 122 -8.85 21.69 -3.86
CA ILE A 122 -10.28 21.36 -4.02
C ILE A 122 -11.13 22.60 -3.77
N ASN A 123 -10.91 23.33 -2.68
CA ASN A 123 -11.69 24.53 -2.36
C ASN A 123 -11.54 25.63 -3.40
N GLN A 124 -10.33 25.80 -3.97
CA GLN A 124 -10.10 26.71 -5.09
C GLN A 124 -10.85 26.24 -6.34
N PHE A 125 -10.81 24.95 -6.65
CA PHE A 125 -11.58 24.37 -7.74
C PHE A 125 -13.08 24.60 -7.56
N LEU A 126 -13.62 24.46 -6.34
CA LEU A 126 -15.03 24.73 -6.05
C LEU A 126 -15.39 26.20 -6.29
N LYS A 127 -14.55 27.14 -5.84
CA LYS A 127 -14.77 28.60 -5.96
C LYS A 127 -14.51 29.15 -7.38
N GLN A 128 -13.52 28.61 -8.09
CA GLN A 128 -13.09 29.12 -9.40
C GLN A 128 -13.68 28.28 -10.53
N THR A 129 -14.68 28.83 -11.22
CA THR A 129 -15.39 28.13 -12.31
C THR A 129 -14.56 27.93 -13.59
N GLN A 130 -13.40 28.57 -13.69
CA GLN A 130 -12.50 28.47 -14.84
C GLN A 130 -11.71 27.15 -14.87
N GLN A 131 -11.52 26.51 -13.72
CA GLN A 131 -10.81 25.23 -13.64
C GLN A 131 -11.73 24.08 -14.11
N LYS A 132 -11.30 23.37 -15.16
CA LYS A 132 -12.08 22.26 -15.75
C LYS A 132 -11.96 20.95 -14.97
N SER A 133 -10.87 20.75 -14.23
CA SER A 133 -10.68 19.53 -13.45
C SER A 133 -9.69 19.74 -12.31
N VAL A 134 -9.87 18.98 -11.24
CA VAL A 134 -8.90 18.80 -10.17
C VAL A 134 -8.70 17.31 -9.95
N THR A 135 -7.45 16.89 -9.78
CA THR A 135 -7.08 15.50 -9.48
C THR A 135 -6.14 15.50 -8.30
N ILE A 136 -6.49 14.71 -7.30
CA ILE A 136 -5.71 14.48 -6.09
C ILE A 136 -5.34 13.00 -6.09
N GLU A 137 -4.05 12.70 -6.19
CA GLU A 137 -3.54 11.33 -6.20
C GLU A 137 -2.59 11.16 -5.02
N GLN A 138 -2.72 10.04 -4.31
CA GLN A 138 -1.70 9.65 -3.34
C GLN A 138 -0.40 9.26 -4.06
N PRO A 139 0.77 9.50 -3.45
CA PRO A 139 2.02 8.99 -3.97
C PRO A 139 1.98 7.47 -3.96
N ASP A 140 2.36 6.88 -5.08
CA ASP A 140 2.46 5.43 -5.20
C ASP A 140 3.80 4.95 -4.60
N ASP A 141 3.81 4.76 -3.28
CA ASP A 141 4.98 4.24 -2.55
C ASP A 141 5.15 2.71 -2.71
N ARG A 142 4.30 2.04 -3.50
CA ARG A 142 4.34 0.58 -3.66
C ARG A 142 5.62 0.10 -4.33
N LEU A 143 6.30 0.94 -5.10
CA LEU A 143 7.53 0.58 -5.80
C LEU A 143 8.63 0.12 -4.82
N GLY A 144 8.76 0.78 -3.66
CA GLY A 144 9.70 0.36 -2.62
C GLY A 144 9.30 -0.98 -1.99
N ILE A 145 8.01 -1.18 -1.73
CA ILE A 145 7.46 -2.43 -1.19
C ILE A 145 7.67 -3.59 -2.17
N TYR A 146 7.45 -3.37 -3.47
CA TYR A 146 7.70 -4.38 -4.51
C TYR A 146 9.19 -4.74 -4.60
N PHE A 147 10.08 -3.76 -4.51
CA PHE A 147 11.53 -4.03 -4.50
C PHE A 147 11.93 -4.90 -3.31
N ILE A 148 11.55 -4.50 -2.09
CA ILE A 148 11.86 -5.25 -0.87
C ILE A 148 11.22 -6.64 -0.91
N GLY A 149 9.93 -6.73 -1.24
CA GLY A 149 9.22 -8.01 -1.35
C GLY A 149 9.86 -8.96 -2.36
N THR A 150 10.34 -8.43 -3.50
CA THR A 150 11.06 -9.23 -4.51
C THR A 150 12.38 -9.74 -3.96
N VAL A 151 13.17 -8.91 -3.27
CA VAL A 151 14.44 -9.35 -2.66
C VAL A 151 14.19 -10.47 -1.64
N PHE A 152 13.19 -10.31 -0.78
CA PHE A 152 12.81 -11.32 0.23
C PHE A 152 12.29 -12.62 -0.38
N THR A 153 11.83 -12.60 -1.63
CA THR A 153 11.31 -13.80 -2.30
C THR A 153 12.37 -14.47 -3.19
N VAL A 154 13.09 -13.70 -3.99
CA VAL A 154 13.99 -14.22 -5.04
C VAL A 154 15.33 -14.67 -4.47
N VAL A 155 15.94 -13.90 -3.56
CA VAL A 155 17.29 -14.21 -3.03
C VAL A 155 17.31 -15.55 -2.30
N PRO A 156 16.36 -15.87 -1.39
CA PRO A 156 16.35 -17.16 -0.70
C PRO A 156 16.10 -18.34 -1.64
N VAL A 157 15.15 -18.19 -2.58
CA VAL A 157 14.82 -19.24 -3.56
C VAL A 157 16.02 -19.55 -4.45
N TYR A 158 16.69 -18.52 -4.96
CA TYR A 158 17.87 -18.69 -5.79
C TYR A 158 19.02 -19.33 -5.01
N GLY A 159 19.25 -18.92 -3.76
CA GLY A 159 20.24 -19.53 -2.87
C GLY A 159 19.97 -21.01 -2.61
N CYS A 160 18.71 -21.39 -2.37
CA CYS A 160 18.31 -22.79 -2.22
C CYS A 160 18.52 -23.61 -3.49
N LEU A 161 18.09 -23.09 -4.66
CA LEU A 161 18.27 -23.76 -5.94
C LEU A 161 19.75 -23.94 -6.30
N TRP A 162 20.57 -22.92 -6.06
CA TRP A 162 22.01 -22.97 -6.31
C TRP A 162 22.68 -24.03 -5.44
N ARG A 163 22.38 -24.06 -4.14
CA ARG A 163 22.89 -25.09 -3.21
C ARG A 163 22.46 -26.49 -3.63
N TYR A 164 21.18 -26.69 -3.97
CA TYR A 164 20.65 -27.96 -4.44
C TYR A 164 21.36 -28.43 -5.72
N TYR A 165 21.59 -27.53 -6.68
CA TYR A 165 22.28 -27.84 -7.93
C TYR A 165 23.75 -28.21 -7.71
N HIS A 166 24.43 -27.51 -6.80
CA HIS A 166 25.83 -27.79 -6.47
C HIS A 166 26.01 -29.15 -5.77
N GLU A 167 25.14 -29.50 -4.82
CA GLU A 167 25.12 -30.83 -4.17
C GLU A 167 24.92 -31.97 -5.19
N ARG A 168 23.97 -31.80 -6.13
CA ARG A 168 23.75 -32.78 -7.21
C ARG A 168 24.94 -32.95 -8.15
N ARG A 169 25.72 -31.90 -8.42
CA ARG A 169 26.93 -32.01 -9.26
C ARG A 169 28.01 -32.85 -8.57
N LYS A 170 28.22 -32.66 -7.27
CA LYS A 170 29.19 -33.45 -6.49
C LYS A 170 28.87 -34.94 -6.48
N THR A 171 27.58 -35.30 -6.35
CA THR A 171 27.15 -36.71 -6.37
C THR A 171 27.33 -37.40 -7.72
N LYS A 172 27.36 -36.65 -8.83
CA LYS A 172 27.60 -37.20 -10.18
C LYS A 172 29.08 -37.40 -10.52
N GLN A 173 30.01 -36.70 -9.86
CA GLN A 173 31.45 -36.84 -10.11
C GLN A 173 32.14 -37.88 -9.20
N GLY A 174 31.47 -38.36 -8.16
CA GLY A 174 31.97 -39.40 -7.26
C GLY A 174 31.47 -40.82 -7.58
N LYS A 175 30.93 -41.03 -8.79
CA LYS A 175 30.54 -42.34 -9.33
C LYS A 175 31.39 -42.69 -10.53
#